data_AF-A0A6P0VW07-F1
#
_entry.id   AF-A0A6P0VW07-F1
#
_cell.length_a   1.000
_cell.length_b   1.000
_cell.length_c   1.000
_cell.angle_alpha   90.00
_cell.angle_beta   90.00
_cell.angle_gamma   90.00
#
_symmetry.space_group_name_H-M   'P 1'
#
loop_
_entity.id
_entity.type
_entity.pdbx_description
1 polymer ?
#
loop_
_entity_poly.entity_id
_entity_poly.type
_entity_poly.pdbx_seq_one_letter_code
_entity_poly.pdbx_strand_id
1 'polypeptide(L)'
;MAFIYFYDGIFVMIKCLTEIPGLSSLTTNYLKLYLSGNVTYYFTDFFVGFNRMKVIYTVFYLAGFLYFLLRKDKVKLFLYGTVLINIIFITFIVLFEGSRYTYPLYPLFVILSIYSACHLGSILGAKLAKVYGNLLPFKLIFISSLLALLLFNIEPLRVLSSYQESITARHIQVNEYIKNHQQPGDIVISNVPSVHSNILGGADYFIPHRMSFFDAAYWRNGELVDRWEGGVVVTNADQLTEILAQNHRVWLHLLYSPQLPSDIEIAKFHDMLETLGEPVLETFGTTLRLWDSEAGVLPRLVNKGKELGSY
;
A
#
# COMPACT_ATOMS: atom_id res chain seq x y z
N MET A 1 -40.59 6.86 -7.10
CA MET A 1 -40.24 6.37 -5.74
C MET A 1 -40.43 4.86 -5.59
N ALA A 2 -41.60 4.30 -5.91
CA ALA A 2 -41.85 2.85 -5.75
C ALA A 2 -40.82 1.93 -6.44
N PHE A 3 -40.29 2.35 -7.60
CA PHE A 3 -39.26 1.60 -8.32
C PHE A 3 -37.92 1.51 -7.57
N ILE A 4 -37.55 2.53 -6.79
CA ILE A 4 -36.34 2.53 -5.96
C ILE A 4 -36.51 1.53 -4.82
N TYR A 5 -37.64 1.55 -4.12
CA TYR A 5 -37.92 0.59 -3.05
C TYR A 5 -38.00 -0.86 -3.54
N PHE A 6 -38.53 -1.08 -4.75
CA PHE A 6 -38.54 -2.40 -5.37
C PHE A 6 -37.14 -2.88 -5.75
N TYR A 7 -36.33 -2.00 -6.35
CA TYR A 7 -34.92 -2.28 -6.65
C TYR A 7 -34.12 -2.58 -5.37
N ASP A 8 -34.27 -1.76 -4.33
CA ASP A 8 -33.61 -1.95 -3.04
C ASP A 8 -34.06 -3.25 -2.37
N GLY A 9 -35.36 -3.58 -2.46
CA GLY A 9 -35.91 -4.85 -1.95
C GLY A 9 -35.32 -6.07 -2.65
N ILE A 10 -35.21 -6.03 -3.99
CA ILE A 10 -34.55 -7.10 -4.77
C ILE A 10 -33.06 -7.18 -4.44
N PHE A 11 -32.37 -6.04 -4.39
CA PHE A 11 -30.95 -5.97 -4.07
C PHE A 11 -30.65 -6.55 -2.68
N VAL A 12 -31.48 -6.22 -1.69
CA VAL A 12 -31.40 -6.78 -0.32
C VAL A 12 -31.69 -8.27 -0.32
N MET A 13 -32.73 -8.75 -1.02
CA MET A 13 -33.00 -10.19 -1.11
C MET A 13 -31.85 -10.95 -1.77
N ILE A 14 -31.28 -10.44 -2.86
CA ILE A 14 -30.10 -11.02 -3.51
C ILE A 14 -28.92 -11.05 -2.53
N LYS A 15 -28.65 -9.94 -1.84
CA LYS A 15 -27.59 -9.85 -0.82
C LYS A 15 -27.80 -10.79 0.37
N CYS A 16 -29.04 -11.05 0.76
CA CYS A 16 -29.37 -11.96 1.86
C CYS A 16 -29.39 -13.44 1.46
N LEU A 17 -29.57 -13.74 0.17
CA LEU A 17 -29.43 -15.09 -0.39
C LEU A 17 -27.98 -15.43 -0.76
N THR A 18 -27.12 -14.43 -0.86
CA THR A 18 -25.68 -14.65 -0.96
C THR A 18 -25.18 -14.97 0.44
N GLU A 19 -24.55 -16.14 0.63
CA GLU A 19 -23.75 -16.38 1.84
C GLU A 19 -22.86 -15.15 2.04
N ILE A 20 -22.90 -14.51 3.21
CA ILE A 20 -21.98 -13.44 3.56
C ILE A 20 -20.67 -14.16 3.88
N PRO A 21 -19.72 -14.32 2.95
CA PRO A 21 -18.52 -15.13 3.14
C PRO A 21 -17.48 -14.23 3.81
N GLY A 22 -17.86 -13.51 4.86
CA GLY A 22 -17.10 -12.39 5.35
C GLY A 22 -17.67 -11.86 6.65
N LEU A 23 -17.35 -12.54 7.74
CA LEU A 23 -17.26 -11.89 9.04
C LEU A 23 -16.05 -10.95 9.00
N SER A 24 -16.22 -9.78 8.37
CA SER A 24 -15.38 -8.64 8.71
C SER A 24 -15.70 -8.32 10.17
N SER A 25 -14.78 -8.66 11.08
CA SER A 25 -14.87 -8.33 12.50
C SER A 25 -14.92 -6.82 12.79
N LEU A 26 -14.98 -5.97 11.74
CA LEU A 26 -14.78 -4.53 11.81
C LEU A 26 -15.59 -3.73 10.78
N THR A 27 -16.78 -4.19 10.35
CA THR A 27 -17.71 -3.33 9.57
C THR A 27 -18.11 -2.04 10.31
N THR A 28 -17.75 -1.88 11.58
CA THR A 28 -17.97 -0.70 12.41
C THR A 28 -16.83 0.35 12.41
N ASN A 29 -15.67 0.12 11.76
CA ASN A 29 -14.44 0.87 12.10
C ASN A 29 -13.71 1.62 10.95
N TYR A 30 -14.39 2.20 9.97
CA TYR A 30 -13.69 3.01 8.96
C TYR A 30 -13.41 4.46 9.36
N LEU A 31 -14.07 4.96 10.42
CA LEU A 31 -13.91 6.33 10.93
C LEU A 31 -13.77 6.30 12.45
N LYS A 32 -12.60 5.91 12.96
CA LYS A 32 -12.25 6.05 14.38
C LYS A 32 -11.03 6.93 14.51
N LEU A 33 -11.05 7.79 15.53
CA LEU A 33 -9.93 8.67 15.83
C LEU A 33 -8.74 7.82 16.28
N TYR A 34 -7.70 7.77 15.44
CA TYR A 34 -6.52 6.95 15.62
C TYR A 34 -5.33 7.85 15.97
N LEU A 35 -4.96 7.86 17.25
CA LEU A 35 -3.84 8.65 17.78
C LEU A 35 -2.58 7.81 18.05
N SER A 36 -2.66 6.48 17.93
CA SER A 36 -1.58 5.55 18.28
C SER A 36 -0.68 5.16 17.10
N GLY A 37 -0.98 5.63 15.88
CA GLY A 37 -0.22 5.33 14.66
C GLY A 37 0.92 6.30 14.37
N ASN A 38 1.58 6.10 13.23
CA ASN A 38 2.53 7.07 12.69
C ASN A 38 1.79 8.32 12.19
N VAL A 39 1.51 9.24 13.12
CA VAL A 39 0.84 10.53 12.85
C VAL A 39 1.58 11.42 11.85
N THR A 40 2.82 11.06 11.48
CA THR A 40 3.61 11.80 10.50
C THR A 40 3.54 11.20 9.09
N TYR A 41 3.02 9.98 8.92
CA TYR A 41 3.05 9.25 7.65
C TYR A 41 2.46 10.05 6.50
N TYR A 42 1.19 10.44 6.60
CA TYR A 42 0.49 11.18 5.54
C TYR A 42 1.06 12.57 5.31
N PHE A 43 1.48 13.24 6.37
CA PHE A 43 2.09 14.56 6.26
C PHE A 43 3.43 14.47 5.50
N THR A 44 4.26 13.51 5.87
CA THR A 44 5.57 13.29 5.25
C THR A 44 5.43 12.80 3.82
N ASP A 45 4.56 11.82 3.54
CA ASP A 45 4.31 11.32 2.19
C ASP A 45 3.73 12.41 1.27
N PHE A 46 2.82 13.24 1.79
CA PHE A 46 2.18 14.28 0.98
C PHE A 46 3.11 15.45 0.68
N PHE A 47 3.74 16.04 1.71
CA PHE A 47 4.53 17.26 1.58
C PHE A 47 6.01 17.00 1.21
N VAL A 48 6.59 15.89 1.62
CA VAL A 48 7.99 15.56 1.28
C VAL A 48 8.00 14.51 0.17
N GLY A 49 7.32 13.39 0.42
CA GLY A 49 7.25 12.20 -0.42
C GLY A 49 8.58 11.74 -0.99
N PHE A 50 8.51 11.01 -2.11
CA PHE A 50 9.66 10.29 -2.68
C PHE A 50 10.39 11.04 -3.81
N ASN A 51 9.98 12.27 -4.15
CA ASN A 51 10.53 13.03 -5.27
C ASN A 51 10.79 14.49 -4.88
N ARG A 52 11.93 15.03 -5.30
CA ARG A 52 12.31 16.46 -5.23
C ARG A 52 11.19 17.42 -5.65
N MET A 53 10.35 17.05 -6.61
CA MET A 53 9.25 17.89 -7.08
C MET A 53 8.22 18.18 -5.97
N LYS A 54 7.93 17.22 -5.10
CA LYS A 54 7.02 17.40 -3.95
C LYS A 54 7.59 18.45 -2.98
N VAL A 55 8.89 18.41 -2.70
CA VAL A 55 9.56 19.39 -1.84
C VAL A 55 9.44 20.81 -2.41
N ILE A 56 9.69 20.98 -3.71
CA ILE A 56 9.54 22.27 -4.39
C ILE A 56 8.09 22.79 -4.26
N TYR A 57 7.11 21.93 -4.53
CA TYR A 57 5.70 22.30 -4.39
C TYR A 57 5.31 22.65 -2.96
N THR A 58 5.83 21.94 -1.97
CA THR A 58 5.58 22.21 -0.55
C THR A 58 6.14 23.56 -0.14
N VAL A 59 7.36 23.90 -0.56
CA VAL A 59 7.95 25.20 -0.26
C VAL A 59 7.07 26.33 -0.79
N PHE A 60 6.64 26.24 -2.05
CA PHE A 60 5.77 27.27 -2.62
C PHE A 60 4.37 27.28 -2.01
N TYR A 61 3.81 26.11 -1.70
CA TYR A 61 2.53 25.99 -1.01
C TYR A 61 2.55 26.68 0.35
N LEU A 62 3.55 26.38 1.19
CA LEU A 62 3.68 26.95 2.53
C LEU A 62 3.97 28.45 2.46
N ALA A 63 4.84 28.89 1.55
CA ALA A 63 5.11 30.30 1.33
C ALA A 63 3.86 31.08 0.90
N GLY A 64 3.05 30.50 -0.01
CA GLY A 64 1.76 31.06 -0.41
C GLY A 64 0.77 31.11 0.74
N PHE A 65 0.63 30.02 1.49
CA PHE A 65 -0.26 29.95 2.64
C PHE A 65 0.06 31.02 3.68
N LEU A 66 1.34 31.13 4.08
CA LEU A 66 1.79 32.16 5.01
C LEU A 66 1.55 33.57 4.46
N TYR A 67 1.83 33.81 3.17
CA TYR A 67 1.59 35.11 2.55
C TYR A 67 0.11 35.51 2.59
N PHE A 68 -0.80 34.61 2.19
CA PHE A 68 -2.23 34.90 2.19
C PHE A 68 -2.84 34.95 3.59
N LEU A 69 -2.22 34.27 4.56
CA LEU A 69 -2.54 34.41 5.99
C LEU A 69 -2.26 35.81 6.50
N LEU A 70 -1.06 36.33 6.21
CA LEU A 70 -0.69 37.70 6.57
C LEU A 70 -1.55 38.75 5.87
N ARG A 71 -2.03 38.46 4.65
CA ARG A 71 -2.93 39.32 3.88
C ARG A 71 -4.41 39.18 4.23
N LYS A 72 -4.79 38.19 5.06
CA LYS A 72 -6.18 37.87 5.43
C LYS A 72 -7.11 37.65 4.23
N ASP A 73 -6.59 37.07 3.14
CA ASP A 73 -7.41 36.74 1.96
C ASP A 73 -8.22 35.47 2.23
N LYS A 74 -9.48 35.66 2.65
CA LYS A 74 -10.35 34.57 3.12
C LYS A 74 -10.55 33.47 2.09
N VAL A 75 -10.69 33.84 0.80
CA VAL A 75 -10.97 32.87 -0.27
C VAL A 75 -9.76 31.99 -0.51
N LYS A 76 -8.58 32.58 -0.64
CA LYS A 76 -7.35 31.81 -0.83
C LYS A 76 -7.06 30.99 0.42
N LEU A 77 -7.16 31.59 1.60
CA LEU A 77 -6.96 30.89 2.87
C LEU A 77 -7.88 29.68 3.04
N PHE A 78 -9.12 29.77 2.58
CA PHE A 78 -10.02 28.62 2.55
C PHE A 78 -9.44 27.49 1.69
N LEU A 79 -8.97 27.76 0.47
CA LEU A 79 -8.42 26.75 -0.44
C LEU A 79 -7.17 26.05 0.12
N TYR A 80 -6.20 26.80 0.66
CA TYR A 80 -5.04 26.19 1.34
C TYR A 80 -5.49 25.46 2.62
N GLY A 81 -6.40 26.06 3.40
CA GLY A 81 -6.97 25.44 4.58
C GLY A 81 -7.62 24.09 4.28
N THR A 82 -8.34 23.97 3.16
CA THR A 82 -8.98 22.72 2.74
C THR A 82 -7.97 21.60 2.56
N VAL A 83 -6.85 21.83 1.87
CA VAL A 83 -5.81 20.81 1.69
C VAL A 83 -5.22 20.40 3.04
N LEU A 84 -4.82 21.38 3.87
CA LEU A 84 -4.16 21.12 5.14
C LEU A 84 -5.09 20.42 6.14
N ILE A 85 -6.35 20.85 6.23
CA ILE A 85 -7.39 20.21 7.05
C ILE A 85 -7.63 18.79 6.57
N ASN A 86 -7.81 18.55 5.27
CA ASN A 86 -8.04 17.18 4.78
C ASN A 86 -6.86 16.25 5.07
N ILE A 87 -5.61 16.72 4.94
CA ILE A 87 -4.44 15.92 5.33
C ILE A 87 -4.46 15.62 6.83
N ILE A 88 -4.77 16.61 7.68
CA ILE A 88 -4.91 16.40 9.13
C ILE A 88 -6.02 15.37 9.43
N PHE A 89 -7.17 15.49 8.79
CA PHE A 89 -8.29 14.57 8.98
C PHE A 89 -7.92 13.14 8.55
N ILE A 90 -7.29 12.98 7.37
CA ILE A 90 -6.82 11.68 6.89
C ILE A 90 -5.82 11.08 7.89
N THR A 91 -4.87 11.88 8.38
CA THR A 91 -3.88 11.45 9.38
C THR A 91 -4.53 10.88 10.64
N PHE A 92 -5.62 11.47 11.12
CA PHE A 92 -6.25 11.06 12.37
C PHE A 92 -7.37 10.03 12.20
N ILE A 93 -7.93 9.88 11.01
CA ILE A 93 -9.14 9.06 10.80
C ILE A 93 -8.83 7.77 10.04
N VAL A 94 -7.84 7.79 9.13
CA VAL A 94 -7.54 6.64 8.28
C VAL A 94 -6.58 5.68 8.97
N LEU A 95 -7.08 4.47 9.25
CA LEU A 95 -6.33 3.42 9.92
C LEU A 95 -5.20 2.83 9.06
N PHE A 96 -5.46 2.63 7.76
CA PHE A 96 -4.51 1.97 6.86
C PHE A 96 -3.63 3.00 6.17
N GLU A 97 -2.32 2.93 6.40
CA GLU A 97 -1.34 3.75 5.69
C GLU A 97 -1.35 3.45 4.19
N GLY A 98 -1.74 4.44 3.38
CA GLY A 98 -1.67 4.34 1.94
C GLY A 98 -1.77 5.69 1.25
N SER A 99 -0.82 6.01 0.39
CA SER A 99 -0.79 7.28 -0.37
C SER A 99 -2.09 7.56 -1.16
N ARG A 100 -2.83 6.51 -1.54
CA ARG A 100 -4.12 6.60 -2.24
C ARG A 100 -5.15 7.52 -1.58
N TYR A 101 -5.11 7.68 -0.25
CA TYR A 101 -6.07 8.53 0.46
C TYR A 101 -5.83 10.02 0.24
N THR A 102 -4.62 10.41 -0.20
CA THR A 102 -4.28 11.81 -0.49
C THR A 102 -4.34 12.15 -1.98
N TYR A 103 -4.55 11.16 -2.86
CA TYR A 103 -4.65 11.32 -4.32
C TYR A 103 -5.62 12.42 -4.77
N PRO A 104 -6.83 12.54 -4.20
CA PRO A 104 -7.78 13.59 -4.58
C PRO A 104 -7.29 15.02 -4.26
N LEU A 105 -6.37 15.18 -3.31
CA LEU A 105 -5.88 16.49 -2.87
C LEU A 105 -4.70 17.00 -3.70
N TYR A 106 -3.98 16.12 -4.39
CA TYR A 106 -2.79 16.49 -5.16
C TYR A 106 -3.03 17.56 -6.23
N PRO A 107 -4.08 17.48 -7.07
CA PRO A 107 -4.32 18.50 -8.09
C PRO A 107 -4.47 19.90 -7.49
N LEU A 108 -5.25 20.02 -6.41
CA LEU A 108 -5.45 21.29 -5.72
C LEU A 108 -4.15 21.78 -5.08
N PHE A 109 -3.41 20.90 -4.42
CA PHE A 109 -2.10 21.22 -3.86
C PHE A 109 -1.13 21.76 -4.92
N VAL A 110 -0.98 21.08 -6.06
CA VAL A 110 -0.09 21.50 -7.16
C VAL A 110 -0.51 22.85 -7.74
N ILE A 111 -1.81 23.05 -7.99
CA ILE A 111 -2.34 24.33 -8.50
C ILE A 111 -2.02 25.47 -7.53
N LEU A 112 -2.24 25.26 -6.22
CA LEU A 112 -1.95 26.27 -5.20
C LEU A 112 -0.44 26.53 -5.08
N SER A 113 0.41 25.52 -5.18
CA SER A 113 1.87 25.67 -5.21
C SER A 113 2.32 26.53 -6.39
N ILE A 114 1.86 26.22 -7.60
CA ILE A 114 2.22 26.96 -8.81
C ILE A 114 1.68 28.40 -8.74
N TYR A 115 0.44 28.58 -8.29
CA TYR A 115 -0.15 29.90 -8.09
C TYR A 115 0.69 30.74 -7.12
N SER A 116 1.10 30.15 -5.99
CA SER A 116 1.97 30.81 -5.01
C SER A 116 3.30 31.24 -5.62
N ALA A 117 3.94 30.33 -6.36
CA ALA A 117 5.23 30.57 -6.99
C ALA A 117 5.16 31.73 -7.99
N CYS A 118 4.15 31.73 -8.86
CA CYS A 118 3.91 32.81 -9.83
C CYS A 118 3.57 34.14 -9.13
N HIS A 119 2.69 34.11 -8.13
CA HIS A 119 2.26 35.32 -7.44
C HIS A 119 3.39 35.97 -6.65
N LEU A 120 4.07 35.20 -5.79
CA LEU A 120 5.22 35.68 -5.01
C LEU A 120 6.36 36.12 -5.92
N GLY A 121 6.62 35.35 -6.97
CA GLY A 121 7.57 35.69 -8.02
C GLY A 121 7.30 37.02 -8.70
N SER A 122 6.03 37.28 -9.02
CA SER A 122 5.64 38.54 -9.66
C SER A 122 5.83 39.74 -8.73
N ILE A 123 5.56 39.58 -7.43
CA ILE A 123 5.74 40.62 -6.41
C ILE A 123 7.24 40.90 -6.22
N LEU A 124 8.04 39.86 -6.06
CA LEU A 124 9.48 39.97 -5.88
C LEU A 124 10.14 40.58 -7.12
N GLY A 125 9.78 40.11 -8.31
CA GLY A 125 10.27 40.64 -9.58
C GLY A 125 9.92 42.12 -9.78
N ALA A 126 8.70 42.53 -9.43
CA ALA A 126 8.30 43.94 -9.51
C ALA A 126 9.06 44.82 -8.50
N LYS A 127 9.26 44.35 -7.27
CA LYS A 127 10.05 45.05 -6.26
C LYS A 127 11.51 45.21 -6.70
N LEU A 128 12.12 44.14 -7.21
CA LEU A 128 13.50 44.17 -7.71
C LEU A 128 13.64 45.09 -8.92
N ALA A 129 12.71 45.04 -9.87
CA ALA A 129 12.69 45.95 -11.00
C ALA A 129 12.68 47.42 -10.54
N LYS A 130 11.86 47.76 -9.54
CA LYS A 130 11.85 49.11 -8.96
C LYS A 130 13.18 49.49 -8.30
N VAL A 131 13.82 48.58 -7.57
CA VAL A 131 15.12 48.82 -6.90
C VAL A 131 16.22 49.08 -7.92
N TYR A 132 16.22 48.34 -9.04
CA TYR A 132 17.22 48.45 -10.10
C TYR A 132 16.78 49.34 -11.26
N GLY A 133 15.88 50.30 -11.03
CA GLY A 133 15.51 51.32 -12.04
C GLY A 133 14.90 50.76 -13.33
N ASN A 134 14.23 49.61 -13.27
CA ASN A 134 13.66 48.88 -14.41
C ASN A 134 14.68 48.51 -15.50
N LEU A 135 15.97 48.43 -15.17
CA LEU A 135 17.03 48.04 -16.12
C LEU A 135 16.85 46.62 -16.69
N LEU A 136 16.22 45.73 -15.92
CA LEU A 136 15.98 44.34 -16.31
C LEU A 136 14.52 43.93 -16.04
N PRO A 137 13.92 43.08 -16.90
CA PRO A 137 12.57 42.58 -16.72
C PRO A 137 12.52 41.44 -15.69
N PHE A 138 12.87 41.73 -14.42
CA PHE A 138 12.98 40.72 -13.34
C PHE A 138 11.74 39.85 -13.15
N LYS A 139 10.54 40.40 -13.41
CA LYS A 139 9.29 39.62 -13.41
C LYS A 139 9.32 38.50 -14.45
N LEU A 140 9.72 38.82 -15.68
CA LEU A 140 9.80 37.85 -16.78
C LEU A 140 10.90 36.83 -16.49
N ILE A 141 12.05 37.28 -15.99
CA ILE A 141 13.17 36.41 -15.60
C ILE A 141 12.68 35.40 -14.56
N PHE A 142 12.02 35.85 -13.49
CA PHE A 142 11.53 34.95 -12.45
C PHE A 142 10.52 33.92 -12.97
N ILE A 143 9.53 34.34 -13.75
CA ILE A 143 8.52 33.43 -14.32
C ILE A 143 9.19 32.42 -15.26
N SER A 144 10.14 32.87 -16.06
CA SER A 144 10.89 31.99 -16.99
C SER A 144 11.74 30.98 -16.22
N SER A 145 12.42 31.40 -15.16
CA SER A 145 13.18 30.51 -14.28
C SER A 145 12.29 29.49 -13.57
N LEU A 146 11.09 29.90 -13.15
CA LEU A 146 10.12 28.99 -12.55
C LEU A 146 9.62 27.95 -13.57
N LEU A 147 9.29 28.37 -14.79
CA LEU A 147 8.90 27.46 -15.87
C LEU A 147 10.03 26.47 -16.19
N ALA A 148 11.27 26.97 -16.30
CA ALA A 148 12.44 26.13 -16.51
C ALA A 148 12.61 25.12 -15.36
N LEU A 149 12.50 25.56 -14.10
CA LEU A 149 12.56 24.68 -12.93
C LEU A 149 11.50 23.57 -13.02
N LEU A 150 10.26 23.91 -13.37
CA LEU A 150 9.18 22.93 -13.50
C LEU A 150 9.44 21.94 -14.64
N LEU A 151 9.82 22.43 -15.82
CA LEU A 151 10.09 21.60 -17.01
C LEU A 151 11.28 20.66 -16.81
N PHE A 152 12.39 21.14 -16.23
CA PHE A 152 13.58 20.32 -15.98
C PHE A 152 13.42 19.34 -14.81
N ASN A 153 12.38 19.49 -13.99
CA ASN A 153 12.02 18.52 -12.96
C ASN A 153 10.99 17.48 -13.43
N ILE A 154 10.48 17.57 -14.66
CA ILE A 154 9.67 16.49 -15.23
C ILE A 154 10.57 15.28 -15.45
N GLU A 155 10.14 14.11 -15.00
CA GLU A 155 10.84 12.84 -15.17
C GLU A 155 10.09 11.95 -16.18
N PRO A 156 10.02 12.33 -17.47
CA PRO A 156 9.16 11.64 -18.45
C PRO A 156 9.57 10.18 -18.64
N LEU A 157 10.88 9.89 -18.57
CA LEU A 157 11.39 8.52 -18.64
C LEU A 157 10.93 7.66 -17.45
N ARG A 158 10.85 8.25 -16.25
CA ARG A 158 10.36 7.55 -15.05
C ARG A 158 8.86 7.29 -15.13
N VAL A 159 8.11 8.24 -15.70
CA VAL A 159 6.68 8.05 -15.98
C VAL A 159 6.51 6.93 -16.99
N LEU A 160 7.26 6.95 -18.10
CA LEU A 160 7.20 5.91 -19.12
C LEU A 160 7.59 4.54 -18.56
N SER A 161 8.67 4.46 -17.77
CA SER A 161 9.10 3.22 -17.14
C SER A 161 8.07 2.70 -16.14
N SER A 162 7.32 3.57 -15.45
CA SER A 162 6.27 3.15 -14.53
C SER A 162 5.08 2.46 -15.21
N TYR A 163 4.92 2.62 -16.53
CA TYR A 163 3.93 1.85 -17.31
C TYR A 163 4.46 0.49 -17.76
N GLN A 164 5.78 0.30 -17.77
CA GLN A 164 6.43 -0.93 -18.27
C GLN A 164 6.86 -1.85 -17.13
N GLU A 165 7.38 -1.28 -16.04
CA GLU A 165 7.79 -1.99 -14.85
C GLU A 165 6.96 -1.52 -13.66
N SER A 166 6.31 -2.46 -12.98
CA SER A 166 5.73 -2.17 -11.68
C SER A 166 6.85 -1.88 -10.69
N ILE A 167 6.71 -0.81 -9.91
CA ILE A 167 7.58 -0.51 -8.75
C ILE A 167 7.29 -1.49 -7.59
N THR A 168 6.30 -2.36 -7.74
CA THR A 168 5.95 -3.40 -6.76
C THR A 168 6.84 -4.63 -6.91
N ALA A 169 6.70 -5.56 -5.98
CA ALA A 169 7.39 -6.83 -6.04
C ALA A 169 7.16 -7.59 -7.36
N ARG A 170 8.22 -8.25 -7.85
CA ARG A 170 8.28 -8.88 -9.18
C ARG A 170 7.65 -10.27 -9.16
N HIS A 171 6.39 -10.34 -8.73
CA HIS A 171 5.65 -11.60 -8.56
C HIS A 171 5.54 -12.42 -9.86
N ILE A 172 5.48 -11.76 -11.03
CA ILE A 172 5.45 -12.45 -12.32
C ILE A 172 6.69 -13.32 -12.51
N GLN A 173 7.88 -12.79 -12.21
CA GLN A 173 9.14 -13.53 -12.34
C GLN A 173 9.18 -14.73 -11.39
N VAL A 174 8.68 -14.55 -10.16
CA VAL A 174 8.55 -15.63 -9.17
C VAL A 174 7.63 -16.74 -9.69
N ASN A 175 6.47 -16.38 -10.22
CA ASN A 175 5.51 -17.35 -10.72
C ASN A 175 6.00 -18.09 -11.97
N GLU A 176 6.65 -17.39 -12.90
CA GLU A 176 7.29 -18.01 -14.06
C GLU A 176 8.41 -18.97 -13.63
N TYR A 177 9.18 -18.60 -12.60
CA TYR A 177 10.22 -19.46 -12.05
C TYR A 177 9.61 -20.74 -11.45
N ILE A 178 8.60 -20.64 -10.59
CA ILE A 178 7.91 -21.81 -10.02
C ILE A 178 7.37 -22.68 -11.15
N LYS A 179 6.63 -22.10 -12.11
CA LYS A 179 6.05 -22.83 -13.24
C LYS A 179 7.08 -23.63 -14.04
N ASN A 180 8.28 -23.11 -14.20
CA ASN A 180 9.35 -23.75 -14.97
C ASN A 180 10.14 -24.80 -14.17
N HIS A 181 10.04 -24.83 -12.84
CA HIS A 181 10.81 -25.72 -11.96
C HIS A 181 9.95 -26.61 -11.06
N GLN A 182 8.63 -26.47 -11.11
CA GLN A 182 7.70 -27.28 -10.34
C GLN A 182 7.68 -28.73 -10.83
N GLN A 183 7.58 -29.66 -9.89
CA GLN A 183 7.34 -31.07 -10.16
C GLN A 183 5.90 -31.45 -9.79
N PRO A 184 5.37 -32.57 -10.33
CA PRO A 184 4.07 -33.06 -9.93
C PRO A 184 4.01 -33.31 -8.41
N GLY A 185 3.05 -32.69 -7.73
CA GLY A 185 2.88 -32.80 -6.28
C GLY A 185 3.59 -31.71 -5.46
N ASP A 186 4.32 -30.80 -6.10
CA ASP A 186 4.78 -29.58 -5.43
C ASP A 186 3.57 -28.71 -5.04
N ILE A 187 3.63 -28.10 -3.85
CA ILE A 187 2.62 -27.13 -3.39
C ILE A 187 3.21 -25.74 -3.22
N VAL A 188 2.37 -24.71 -3.32
CA VAL A 188 2.74 -23.30 -3.20
C VAL A 188 2.05 -22.68 -2.00
N ILE A 189 2.87 -22.15 -1.09
CA ILE A 189 2.43 -21.35 0.04
C ILE A 189 2.81 -19.89 -0.23
N SER A 190 1.84 -18.97 -0.10
CA SER A 190 2.06 -17.57 -0.45
C SER A 190 1.40 -16.61 0.53
N ASN A 191 2.04 -15.48 0.78
CA ASN A 191 1.41 -14.35 1.48
C ASN A 191 0.77 -13.30 0.56
N VAL A 192 0.78 -13.57 -0.75
CA VAL A 192 0.18 -12.75 -1.80
C VAL A 192 -0.59 -13.64 -2.78
N PRO A 193 -1.58 -14.44 -2.32
CA PRO A 193 -2.16 -15.54 -3.08
C PRO A 193 -2.61 -15.05 -4.45
N SER A 194 -3.38 -13.95 -4.51
CA SER A 194 -3.91 -13.31 -5.73
C SER A 194 -2.94 -13.15 -6.92
N VAL A 195 -1.62 -13.10 -6.70
CA VAL A 195 -0.64 -12.98 -7.78
C VAL A 195 -0.46 -14.31 -8.53
N HIS A 196 -0.80 -15.45 -7.93
CA HIS A 196 -0.57 -16.80 -8.46
C HIS A 196 -1.67 -17.27 -9.42
N SER A 197 -2.91 -16.76 -9.27
CA SER A 197 -4.08 -17.10 -10.10
C SER A 197 -3.80 -17.12 -11.60
N ASN A 198 -3.06 -16.12 -12.11
CA ASN A 198 -2.87 -15.95 -13.54
C ASN A 198 -1.89 -16.96 -14.17
N ILE A 199 -0.87 -17.41 -13.43
CA ILE A 199 0.24 -18.20 -13.98
C ILE A 199 0.24 -19.64 -13.44
N LEU A 200 -0.03 -19.81 -12.15
CA LEU A 200 -0.04 -21.11 -11.46
C LEU A 200 -1.45 -21.66 -11.25
N GLY A 201 -2.49 -20.87 -11.48
CA GLY A 201 -3.88 -21.26 -11.20
C GLY A 201 -4.31 -21.03 -9.75
N GLY A 202 -3.40 -20.55 -8.90
CA GLY A 202 -3.62 -20.18 -7.51
C GLY A 202 -2.47 -20.63 -6.61
N ALA A 203 -2.50 -20.23 -5.34
CA ALA A 203 -1.70 -20.82 -4.27
C ALA A 203 -2.51 -21.89 -3.51
N ASP A 204 -1.88 -23.00 -3.15
CA ASP A 204 -2.53 -24.07 -2.37
C ASP A 204 -2.83 -23.62 -0.94
N TYR A 205 -1.93 -22.83 -0.36
CA TYR A 205 -2.05 -22.30 0.99
C TYR A 205 -1.76 -20.80 1.05
N PHE A 206 -2.54 -20.11 1.89
CA PHE A 206 -2.40 -18.69 2.16
C PHE A 206 -1.81 -18.43 3.55
N ILE A 207 -0.78 -17.59 3.63
CA ILE A 207 -0.28 -17.06 4.89
C ILE A 207 -0.66 -15.58 4.97
N PRO A 208 -1.46 -15.14 5.96
CA PRO A 208 -1.84 -13.74 6.03
C PRO A 208 -0.64 -12.81 6.22
N HIS A 209 -0.52 -11.83 5.33
CA HIS A 209 0.50 -10.79 5.43
C HIS A 209 0.28 -9.97 6.73
N ARG A 210 1.34 -9.83 7.55
CA ARG A 210 1.29 -9.24 8.91
C ARG A 210 0.34 -9.95 9.88
N MET A 211 -0.06 -11.19 9.59
CA MET A 211 -1.09 -11.95 10.32
C MET A 211 -2.39 -11.17 10.56
N SER A 212 -2.72 -10.25 9.65
CA SER A 212 -4.00 -9.56 9.67
C SER A 212 -4.94 -10.25 8.68
N PHE A 213 -5.98 -10.89 9.21
CA PHE A 213 -7.05 -11.52 8.42
C PHE A 213 -8.02 -10.52 7.78
N PHE A 214 -7.77 -9.21 7.94
CA PHE A 214 -8.73 -8.19 7.57
C PHE A 214 -9.09 -8.29 6.09
N ASP A 215 -10.32 -8.74 5.83
CA ASP A 215 -10.89 -8.93 4.50
C ASP A 215 -10.15 -9.93 3.59
N ALA A 216 -9.26 -10.74 4.18
CA ALA A 216 -8.35 -11.63 3.46
C ALA A 216 -8.79 -13.09 3.46
N ALA A 217 -9.58 -13.49 4.45
CA ALA A 217 -9.99 -14.89 4.65
C ALA A 217 -11.42 -14.98 5.18
N TYR A 218 -12.05 -16.13 4.95
CA TYR A 218 -13.38 -16.44 5.45
C TYR A 218 -13.53 -17.93 5.73
N TRP A 219 -14.52 -18.28 6.55
CA TRP A 219 -14.76 -19.68 6.92
C TRP A 219 -15.59 -20.37 5.83
N ARG A 220 -15.14 -21.52 5.35
CA ARG A 220 -15.84 -22.35 4.36
C ARG A 220 -15.63 -23.82 4.69
N ASN A 221 -16.71 -24.59 4.83
CA ASN A 221 -16.67 -26.04 5.07
C ASN A 221 -15.83 -26.50 6.27
N GLY A 222 -15.69 -25.69 7.33
CA GLY A 222 -14.89 -26.06 8.51
C GLY A 222 -13.43 -25.64 8.42
N GLU A 223 -13.03 -24.92 7.37
CA GLU A 223 -11.67 -24.42 7.18
C GLU A 223 -11.69 -22.89 6.98
N LEU A 224 -10.60 -22.24 7.38
CA LEU A 224 -10.35 -20.85 7.01
C LEU A 224 -9.72 -20.86 5.62
N VAL A 225 -10.37 -20.21 4.65
CA VAL A 225 -9.88 -20.12 3.26
C VAL A 225 -9.65 -18.68 2.86
N ASP A 226 -8.70 -18.44 1.98
CA ASP A 226 -8.42 -17.12 1.44
C ASP A 226 -9.57 -16.64 0.54
N ARG A 227 -9.76 -15.32 0.50
CA ARG A 227 -10.86 -14.69 -0.24
C ARG A 227 -10.64 -14.67 -1.76
N TRP A 228 -9.38 -14.70 -2.20
CA TRP A 228 -9.01 -14.46 -3.59
C TRP A 228 -8.99 -15.75 -4.41
N GLU A 229 -8.40 -16.82 -3.88
CA GLU A 229 -8.12 -18.05 -4.65
C GLU A 229 -8.72 -19.32 -4.02
N GLY A 230 -9.15 -19.26 -2.76
CA GLY A 230 -9.73 -20.36 -2.00
C GLY A 230 -8.70 -21.29 -1.33
N GLY A 231 -7.42 -20.91 -1.28
CA GLY A 231 -6.35 -21.64 -0.60
C GLY A 231 -6.56 -21.67 0.91
N VAL A 232 -6.13 -22.76 1.56
CA VAL A 232 -6.32 -22.95 3.00
C VAL A 232 -5.38 -22.01 3.76
N VAL A 233 -5.91 -21.32 4.77
CA VAL A 233 -5.14 -20.34 5.54
C VAL A 233 -4.30 -21.02 6.61
N VAL A 234 -3.01 -20.70 6.62
CA VAL A 234 -2.03 -21.20 7.58
C VAL A 234 -1.68 -20.08 8.55
N THR A 235 -2.05 -20.24 9.81
CA THR A 235 -1.97 -19.20 10.84
C THR A 235 -0.93 -19.49 11.91
N ASN A 236 -0.44 -20.73 11.98
CA ASN A 236 0.48 -21.15 13.02
C ASN A 236 1.49 -22.22 12.55
N ALA A 237 2.51 -22.42 13.37
CA ALA A 237 3.62 -23.32 13.08
C ALA A 237 3.21 -24.80 13.04
N ASP A 238 2.19 -25.21 13.80
CA ASP A 238 1.75 -26.60 13.85
C ASP A 238 1.06 -26.98 12.53
N GLN A 239 0.20 -26.10 11.99
CA GLN A 239 -0.40 -26.26 10.66
C GLN A 239 0.68 -26.31 9.56
N LEU A 240 1.66 -25.40 9.59
CA LEU A 240 2.75 -25.45 8.60
C LEU A 240 3.53 -26.76 8.70
N THR A 241 3.84 -27.22 9.90
CA THR A 241 4.57 -28.48 10.10
C THR A 241 3.79 -29.69 9.57
N GLU A 242 2.47 -29.70 9.76
CA GLU A 242 1.60 -30.73 9.20
C GLU A 242 1.61 -30.72 7.67
N ILE A 243 1.55 -29.54 7.05
CA ILE A 243 1.66 -29.38 5.60
C ILE A 243 3.01 -29.89 5.08
N LEU A 244 4.11 -29.52 5.73
CA LEU A 244 5.45 -29.99 5.36
C LEU A 244 5.58 -31.51 5.53
N ALA A 245 4.97 -32.10 6.55
CA ALA A 245 5.02 -33.55 6.78
C ALA A 245 4.24 -34.36 5.72
N GLN A 246 3.26 -33.75 5.06
CA GLN A 246 2.42 -34.40 4.05
C GLN A 246 2.94 -34.22 2.62
N ASN A 247 3.88 -33.29 2.40
CA ASN A 247 4.34 -32.91 1.07
C ASN A 247 5.85 -33.12 0.93
N HIS A 248 6.30 -33.46 -0.28
CA HIS A 248 7.73 -33.69 -0.53
C HIS A 248 8.48 -32.37 -0.77
N ARG A 249 7.87 -31.46 -1.53
CA ARG A 249 8.46 -30.17 -1.94
C ARG A 249 7.44 -29.05 -1.81
N VAL A 250 7.85 -27.96 -1.17
CA VAL A 250 6.98 -26.82 -0.83
C VAL A 250 7.67 -25.51 -1.25
N TRP A 251 7.01 -24.76 -2.13
CA TRP A 251 7.43 -23.42 -2.55
C TRP A 251 6.86 -22.38 -1.59
N LEU A 252 7.72 -21.52 -1.05
CA LEU A 252 7.35 -20.44 -0.14
C LEU A 252 7.60 -19.11 -0.83
N HIS A 253 6.53 -18.43 -1.25
CA HIS A 253 6.60 -17.08 -1.83
C HIS A 253 6.19 -16.04 -0.78
N LEU A 254 7.18 -15.30 -0.28
CA LEU A 254 7.00 -14.38 0.83
C LEU A 254 7.35 -12.95 0.42
N LEU A 255 6.43 -12.01 0.61
CA LEU A 255 6.76 -10.59 0.71
C LEU A 255 7.71 -10.34 1.87
N TYR A 256 8.72 -9.52 1.61
CA TYR A 256 9.59 -8.98 2.66
C TYR A 256 8.79 -8.04 3.57
N SER A 257 8.71 -8.37 4.86
CA SER A 257 8.08 -7.50 5.87
C SER A 257 9.15 -6.94 6.81
N PRO A 258 9.49 -5.63 6.73
CA PRO A 258 10.51 -5.04 7.60
C PRO A 258 10.06 -4.90 9.06
N GLN A 259 8.80 -5.17 9.38
CA GLN A 259 8.24 -5.06 10.72
C GLN A 259 7.86 -6.45 11.22
N LEU A 260 8.58 -6.89 12.25
CA LEU A 260 8.24 -8.10 13.00
C LEU A 260 6.91 -7.88 13.75
N PRO A 261 6.02 -8.88 13.77
CA PRO A 261 4.81 -8.86 14.58
C PRO A 261 5.14 -8.63 16.06
N SER A 262 4.32 -7.85 16.77
CA SER A 262 4.54 -7.56 18.19
C SER A 262 4.25 -8.75 19.11
N ASP A 263 3.44 -9.70 18.64
CA ASP A 263 3.15 -10.94 19.33
C ASP A 263 4.30 -11.94 19.14
N ILE A 264 4.77 -12.53 20.24
CA ILE A 264 5.95 -13.40 20.26
C ILE A 264 5.73 -14.69 19.46
N GLU A 265 4.54 -15.29 19.54
CA GLU A 265 4.25 -16.54 18.83
C GLU A 265 4.09 -16.29 17.34
N ILE A 266 3.48 -15.17 16.98
CA ILE A 266 3.40 -14.74 15.58
C ILE A 266 4.80 -14.39 15.03
N ALA A 267 5.66 -13.73 15.81
CA ALA A 267 7.03 -13.43 15.41
C ALA A 267 7.84 -14.71 15.17
N LYS A 268 7.72 -15.72 16.05
CA LYS A 268 8.33 -17.04 15.83
C LYS A 268 7.83 -17.73 14.56
N PHE A 269 6.53 -17.64 14.29
CA PHE A 269 5.97 -18.20 13.06
C PHE A 269 6.51 -17.48 11.82
N HIS A 270 6.62 -16.16 11.87
CA HIS A 270 7.23 -15.35 10.82
C HIS A 270 8.71 -15.71 10.59
N ASP A 271 9.51 -15.80 11.65
CA ASP A 271 10.92 -16.20 11.58
C ASP A 271 11.08 -17.60 10.99
N MET A 272 10.19 -18.53 11.33
CA MET A 272 10.19 -19.86 10.74
C MET A 272 9.95 -19.78 9.22
N LEU A 273 8.99 -18.99 8.75
CA LEU A 273 8.72 -18.83 7.32
C LEU A 273 9.91 -18.25 6.56
N GLU A 274 10.59 -17.25 7.14
CA GLU A 274 11.75 -16.62 6.50
C GLU A 274 12.99 -17.52 6.45
N THR A 275 13.09 -18.51 7.33
CA THR A 275 14.25 -19.42 7.43
C THR A 275 14.00 -20.79 6.82
N LEU A 276 12.74 -21.17 6.57
CA LEU A 276 12.37 -22.47 6.06
C LEU A 276 12.77 -22.66 4.58
N GLY A 277 13.48 -23.76 4.29
CA GLY A 277 13.93 -24.10 2.95
C GLY A 277 15.08 -23.24 2.45
N GLU A 278 15.59 -23.56 1.26
CA GLU A 278 16.70 -22.84 0.61
C GLU A 278 16.17 -21.67 -0.21
N PRO A 279 16.80 -20.48 -0.18
CA PRO A 279 16.44 -19.38 -1.05
C PRO A 279 16.84 -19.70 -2.50
N VAL A 280 15.86 -19.67 -3.40
CA VAL A 280 16.05 -20.03 -4.82
C VAL A 280 15.92 -18.84 -5.76
N LEU A 281 15.17 -17.81 -5.36
CA LEU A 281 15.05 -16.56 -6.11
C LEU A 281 14.74 -15.40 -5.15
N GLU A 282 15.52 -14.33 -5.25
CA GLU A 282 15.24 -13.07 -4.55
C GLU A 282 14.87 -11.99 -5.57
N THR A 283 13.79 -11.26 -5.32
CA THR A 283 13.40 -10.11 -6.14
C THR A 283 13.17 -8.88 -5.26
N PHE A 284 12.88 -7.73 -5.87
CA PHE A 284 12.58 -6.53 -5.12
C PHE A 284 11.36 -6.73 -4.22
N GLY A 285 11.56 -6.87 -2.91
CA GLY A 285 10.49 -6.97 -1.92
C GLY A 285 9.84 -8.37 -1.79
N THR A 286 10.37 -9.41 -2.44
CA THR A 286 9.94 -10.81 -2.20
C THR A 286 11.11 -11.78 -2.22
N THR A 287 10.93 -12.88 -1.48
CA THR A 287 11.80 -14.04 -1.47
C THR A 287 11.00 -15.27 -1.84
N LEU A 288 11.55 -16.07 -2.75
CA LEU A 288 11.09 -17.42 -3.06
C LEU A 288 12.05 -18.42 -2.43
N ARG A 289 11.51 -19.31 -1.59
CA ARG A 289 12.26 -20.41 -0.97
C ARG A 289 11.67 -21.75 -1.39
N LEU A 290 12.50 -22.77 -1.46
CA LEU A 290 12.10 -24.15 -1.70
C LEU A 290 12.47 -24.98 -0.49
N TRP A 291 11.46 -25.54 0.17
CA TRP A 291 11.66 -26.58 1.16
C TRP A 291 11.51 -27.95 0.51
N ASP A 292 12.44 -28.85 0.82
CA ASP A 292 12.46 -30.23 0.34
C ASP A 292 12.66 -31.18 1.53
N SER A 293 11.78 -32.18 1.64
CA SER A 293 11.82 -33.18 2.70
C SER A 293 13.12 -33.98 2.77
N GLU A 294 13.87 -34.11 1.67
CA GLU A 294 15.16 -34.82 1.64
C GLU A 294 16.32 -33.97 2.17
N ALA A 295 16.24 -32.65 2.01
CA ALA A 295 17.28 -31.71 2.41
C ALA A 295 17.02 -31.05 3.77
N GLY A 296 15.76 -31.05 4.23
CA GLY A 296 15.32 -30.31 5.42
C GLY A 296 14.89 -31.19 6.58
N VAL A 297 15.36 -30.87 7.79
CA VAL A 297 14.76 -31.37 9.03
C VAL A 297 13.48 -30.58 9.29
N LEU A 298 12.37 -31.25 9.63
CA LEU A 298 11.16 -30.56 10.08
C LEU A 298 11.50 -29.65 11.27
N PRO A 299 11.12 -28.36 11.24
CA PRO A 299 11.49 -27.41 12.28
C PRO A 299 10.90 -27.77 13.66
N ARG A 300 9.86 -28.63 13.69
CA ARG A 300 9.21 -29.12 14.91
C ARG A 300 8.60 -30.50 14.68
N LEU A 301 8.38 -31.27 15.76
CA LEU A 301 7.52 -32.46 15.74
C LEU A 301 6.05 -32.04 15.68
N VAL A 302 5.26 -32.71 14.82
CA VAL A 302 3.81 -32.48 14.70
C VAL A 302 3.14 -32.65 16.06
N ASN A 303 2.41 -31.62 16.49
CA ASN A 303 1.65 -31.65 17.73
C ASN A 303 0.41 -32.54 17.56
N LYS A 304 0.44 -33.76 18.11
CA LYS A 304 -0.65 -34.75 18.01
C LYS A 304 -1.81 -34.51 18.99
N GLY A 305 -1.78 -33.44 19.78
CA GLY A 305 -2.75 -33.23 20.86
C GLY A 305 -2.86 -31.80 21.34
N LYS A 306 -3.62 -31.00 20.60
CA LYS A 306 -4.46 -29.84 21.02
C LYS A 306 -5.13 -29.28 19.76
N GLU A 307 -6.28 -28.62 19.90
CA GLU A 307 -6.97 -27.96 18.79
C GLU A 307 -5.95 -27.14 17.97
N LEU A 308 -5.89 -27.38 16.66
CA LEU A 308 -5.03 -26.65 15.72
C LEU A 308 -5.41 -25.17 15.55
N GLY A 309 -6.34 -24.69 16.38
CA GLY A 309 -6.66 -23.29 16.64
C GLY A 309 -6.62 -22.38 15.42
N SER A 310 -7.77 -22.16 14.80
CA SER A 310 -7.97 -21.00 13.91
C SER A 310 -8.04 -19.74 14.78
N TYR A 311 -6.89 -19.22 15.18
CA TYR A 311 -6.78 -17.90 15.81
C TYR A 311 -6.91 -16.80 14.76
#